data_AF-A0A960R812-F1
#
_entry.id   AF-A0A960R812-F1
#
_cell.length_a   1.000
_cell.length_b   1.000
_cell.length_c   1.000
_cell.angle_alpha   90.00
_cell.angle_beta   90.00
_cell.angle_gamma   90.00
#
_symmetry.space_group_name_H-M   'P 1'
#
loop_
_entity.id
_entity.type
_entity.pdbx_description
1 polymer ?
#
loop_
_entity_poly.entity_id
_entity_poly.type
_entity_poly.pdbx_seq_one_letter_code
_entity_poly.pdbx_strand_id
1 'polypeptide(L)'
;MQVEILTLCDAATDCHGKLNLLGTFDVLNFSSFPWEILSFAIVARVRFDADEGNRHEMEVVWLDADGEEVDSTGSREILLDHSIRRECGQAIWHQVGKTFFGPTEFSLQLRVDGVPIADTPLMIRQRGEEV
;
A
#
# COMPACT_ATOMS: atom_id res chain seq x y z
N MET A 1 -16.81 -3.15 -5.77
CA MET A 1 -15.74 -2.64 -4.86
C MET A 1 -15.46 -1.14 -5.06
N GLN A 2 -15.08 -0.45 -3.99
CA GLN A 2 -14.54 0.93 -4.00
C GLN A 2 -13.29 1.00 -3.10
N VAL A 3 -12.17 1.48 -3.62
CA VAL A 3 -10.98 1.75 -2.81
C VAL A 3 -11.19 3.06 -2.04
N GLU A 4 -11.15 3.00 -0.71
CA GLU A 4 -11.26 4.17 0.17
C GLU A 4 -9.90 4.72 0.56
N ILE A 5 -8.91 3.84 0.77
CA ILE A 5 -7.54 4.19 1.14
C ILE A 5 -6.59 3.24 0.42
N LEU A 6 -5.54 3.80 -0.20
CA LEU A 6 -4.33 3.09 -0.61
C LEU A 6 -3.16 4.07 -0.42
N THR A 7 -2.32 3.82 0.58
CA THR A 7 -1.25 4.76 0.94
C THR A 7 -0.07 4.06 1.59
N LEU A 8 1.10 4.69 1.53
CA LEU A 8 2.20 4.42 2.45
C LEU A 8 2.09 5.38 3.65
N CYS A 9 2.60 4.94 4.80
CA CYS A 9 2.67 5.76 6.00
C CYS A 9 3.76 5.29 6.97
N ASP A 10 4.20 6.16 7.88
CA ASP A 10 5.21 5.83 8.90
C ASP A 10 4.74 4.70 9.81
N ALA A 11 3.46 4.73 10.22
CA ALA A 11 2.85 3.67 11.04
C ALA A 11 1.34 3.57 10.82
N ALA A 12 0.82 2.36 10.99
CA ALA A 12 -0.61 2.08 10.94
C ALA A 12 -1.00 1.03 11.98
N THR A 13 -2.22 1.13 12.51
CA THR A 13 -2.80 0.12 13.41
C THR A 13 -4.28 -0.09 13.14
N ASP A 14 -4.76 -1.31 13.40
CA ASP A 14 -6.17 -1.62 13.54
C ASP A 14 -6.52 -1.63 15.03
N CYS A 15 -7.46 -0.80 15.45
CA CYS A 15 -8.02 -0.81 16.79
C CYS A 15 -9.52 -1.11 16.71
N HIS A 16 -9.86 -2.40 16.71
CA HIS A 16 -11.25 -2.90 16.66
C HIS A 16 -12.02 -2.40 15.42
N GLY A 17 -11.41 -2.55 14.24
CA GLY A 17 -11.99 -2.13 12.96
C GLY A 17 -11.79 -0.62 12.67
N LYS A 18 -11.27 0.15 13.62
CA LYS A 18 -10.84 1.54 13.38
C LYS A 18 -9.41 1.54 12.88
N LEU A 19 -9.23 2.01 11.65
CA LEU A 19 -7.92 2.20 11.05
C LEU A 19 -7.30 3.50 11.55
N ASN A 20 -6.12 3.41 12.14
CA ASN A 20 -5.29 4.57 12.50
C ASN A 20 -4.07 4.64 11.58
N LEU A 21 -3.74 5.84 11.12
CA LEU A 21 -2.61 6.14 10.24
C LEU A 21 -1.80 7.29 10.83
N LEU A 22 -0.47 7.20 10.72
CA LEU A 22 0.45 8.26 11.10
C LEU A 22 1.41 8.54 9.94
N GLY A 23 1.48 9.81 9.52
CA GLY A 23 2.46 10.30 8.54
C GLY A 23 2.35 9.62 7.18
N THR A 24 1.28 9.91 6.43
CA THR A 24 1.15 9.41 5.04
C THR A 24 2.12 10.12 4.11
N PHE A 25 2.69 9.38 3.16
CA PHE A 25 3.64 9.93 2.19
C PHE A 25 3.54 9.21 0.83
N ASP A 26 3.92 9.95 -0.20
CA ASP A 26 4.06 9.53 -1.60
C ASP A 26 5.41 9.97 -2.20
N VAL A 27 6.21 10.75 -1.46
CA VAL A 27 7.55 11.19 -1.86
C VAL A 27 8.53 11.01 -0.72
N LEU A 28 9.68 10.41 -1.02
CA LEU A 28 10.82 10.25 -0.12
C LEU A 28 12.01 11.03 -0.65
N ASN A 29 12.51 11.98 0.15
CA ASN A 29 13.64 12.83 -0.21
C ASN A 29 14.87 12.43 0.63
N PHE A 30 15.87 11.84 -0.02
CA PHE A 30 17.11 11.41 0.64
C PHE A 30 18.26 12.36 0.31
N SER A 31 19.17 12.58 1.26
CA SER A 31 20.36 13.43 1.03
C SER A 31 21.41 12.75 0.15
N SER A 32 21.43 11.42 0.15
CA SER A 32 22.43 10.59 -0.52
C SER A 32 21.89 9.17 -0.70
N PHE A 33 22.42 8.48 -1.70
CA PHE A 33 22.15 7.06 -1.94
C PHE A 33 23.43 6.23 -1.73
N PRO A 34 23.33 4.94 -1.35
CA PRO A 34 22.08 4.23 -1.06
C PRO A 34 21.44 4.72 0.24
N TRP A 35 20.12 4.58 0.34
CA TRP A 35 19.37 4.90 1.55
C TRP A 35 18.44 3.74 1.91
N GLU A 36 18.39 3.40 3.20
CA GLU A 36 17.53 2.35 3.74
C GLU A 36 16.42 2.97 4.61
N ILE A 37 15.17 2.59 4.32
CA ILE A 37 14.04 2.88 5.22
C ILE A 37 13.92 1.72 6.19
N LEU A 38 14.11 2.03 7.48
CA LEU A 38 14.08 1.03 8.54
C LEU A 38 12.72 0.35 8.65
N SER A 39 11.64 1.14 8.65
CA SER A 39 10.28 0.63 8.72
C SER A 39 9.25 1.61 8.18
N PHE A 40 8.20 1.09 7.56
CA PHE A 40 7.00 1.84 7.19
C PHE A 40 5.82 0.87 7.07
N ALA A 41 4.62 1.35 6.75
CA ALA A 41 3.47 0.52 6.44
C ALA A 41 2.86 0.89 5.08
N ILE A 42 2.34 -0.11 4.39
CA ILE A 42 1.41 0.05 3.28
C ILE A 42 0.03 -0.28 3.81
N VAL A 43 -0.96 0.53 3.48
CA VAL A 43 -2.33 0.35 3.95
C VAL A 43 -3.30 0.41 2.79
N ALA A 44 -4.24 -0.54 2.78
CA ALA A 44 -5.38 -0.54 1.89
C ALA A 44 -6.67 -0.67 2.70
N ARG A 45 -7.71 0.07 2.28
CA ARG A 45 -9.08 -0.06 2.77
C ARG A 45 -10.03 -0.08 1.57
N VAL A 46 -10.79 -1.16 1.45
CA VAL A 46 -11.68 -1.40 0.32
C VAL A 46 -13.09 -1.65 0.85
N ARG A 47 -14.06 -0.94 0.29
CA ARG A 47 -15.48 -1.20 0.51
C ARG A 47 -15.96 -2.20 -0.53
N PHE A 48 -16.49 -3.31 -0.06
CA PHE A 48 -17.02 -4.37 -0.90
C PHE A 48 -18.52 -4.19 -1.12
N ASP A 49 -19.01 -4.64 -2.27
CA ASP A 49 -20.43 -4.65 -2.57
C ASP A 49 -21.11 -5.85 -1.90
N ALA A 50 -22.41 -5.74 -1.64
CA ALA A 50 -23.15 -6.72 -0.82
C ALA A 50 -23.38 -8.06 -1.54
N ASP A 51 -23.13 -8.14 -2.84
CA ASP A 51 -23.23 -9.31 -3.70
C ASP A 51 -21.89 -10.05 -3.88
N GLU A 52 -20.81 -9.56 -3.28
CA GLU A 52 -19.48 -10.19 -3.33
C GLU A 52 -19.32 -11.32 -2.29
N GLY A 53 -18.32 -12.18 -2.49
CA GLY A 53 -17.97 -13.23 -1.54
C GLY A 53 -17.61 -12.66 -0.16
N ASN A 54 -17.61 -13.50 0.88
CA ASN A 54 -17.22 -13.05 2.23
C ASN A 54 -15.72 -13.15 2.48
N ARG A 55 -14.95 -13.64 1.52
CA ARG A 55 -13.52 -13.89 1.61
C ARG A 55 -12.87 -13.29 0.39
N HIS A 56 -11.92 -12.39 0.64
CA HIS A 56 -11.12 -11.76 -0.39
C HIS A 56 -9.65 -11.83 -0.03
N GLU A 57 -8.80 -11.82 -1.04
CA GLU A 57 -7.35 -11.78 -0.89
C GLU A 57 -6.85 -10.42 -1.37
N MET A 58 -6.17 -9.67 -0.50
CA MET A 58 -5.55 -8.39 -0.85
C MET A 58 -4.03 -8.55 -0.91
N GLU A 59 -3.40 -7.96 -1.92
CA GLU A 59 -1.95 -7.83 -2.01
C GLU A 59 -1.58 -6.47 -2.62
N VAL A 60 -0.39 -5.96 -2.30
CA VAL A 60 0.18 -4.81 -3.01
C VAL A 60 1.46 -5.25 -3.70
N VAL A 61 1.54 -4.97 -4.99
CA VAL A 61 2.73 -5.20 -5.80
C VAL A 61 3.43 -3.89 -6.10
N TRP A 62 4.75 -3.94 -6.15
CA TRP A 62 5.60 -2.82 -6.52
C TRP A 62 5.97 -2.95 -7.98
N LEU A 63 5.51 -1.99 -8.78
CA LEU A 63 5.91 -1.85 -10.17
C LEU A 63 7.00 -0.79 -10.25
N ASP A 64 8.09 -1.08 -10.96
CA ASP A 64 9.12 -0.07 -11.24
C ASP A 64 8.66 0.95 -12.32
N ALA A 65 9.56 1.85 -12.71
CA ALA A 65 9.26 2.89 -13.70
C ALA A 65 8.94 2.35 -15.11
N ASP A 66 9.33 1.11 -15.42
CA ASP A 66 9.00 0.43 -16.67
C ASP A 66 7.68 -0.36 -16.56
N GLY A 67 7.09 -0.43 -15.35
CA GLY A 67 5.87 -1.16 -15.04
C GLY A 67 6.10 -2.63 -14.71
N GLU A 68 7.35 -3.05 -14.52
CA GLU A 68 7.69 -4.43 -14.19
C GLU A 68 7.54 -4.69 -12.69
N GLU A 69 7.00 -5.85 -12.33
CA GLU A 69 6.81 -6.24 -10.94
C GLU A 69 8.16 -6.63 -10.30
N VAL A 70 8.61 -5.84 -9.32
CA VAL A 70 9.92 -6.01 -8.68
C VAL A 70 9.84 -6.50 -7.24
N ASP A 71 8.67 -6.36 -6.60
CA ASP A 71 8.46 -6.73 -5.20
C ASP A 71 6.95 -6.89 -4.89
N SER A 72 6.60 -7.56 -3.80
CA SER A 72 5.21 -7.64 -3.32
C SER A 72 5.13 -7.75 -1.81
N THR A 73 4.01 -7.32 -1.24
CA THR A 73 3.78 -7.39 0.21
C THR A 73 3.43 -8.78 0.71
N GLY A 74 3.16 -9.72 -0.20
CA GLY A 74 2.43 -10.95 0.06
C GLY A 74 0.95 -10.71 0.37
N SER A 75 0.17 -11.76 0.15
CA SER A 75 -1.27 -11.74 0.30
C SER A 75 -1.75 -11.70 1.75
N ARG A 76 -2.87 -11.02 1.97
CA ARG A 76 -3.65 -11.05 3.20
C ARG A 76 -5.09 -11.43 2.91
N GLU A 77 -5.58 -12.45 3.61
CA GLU A 77 -6.99 -12.79 3.61
C GLU A 77 -7.79 -11.77 4.42
N ILE A 78 -8.90 -11.32 3.85
CA ILE A 78 -9.88 -10.46 4.45
C ILE A 78 -11.20 -11.21 4.52
N LEU A 79 -11.75 -11.30 5.71
CA LEU A 79 -13.05 -11.91 5.97
C LEU A 79 -14.05 -10.81 6.28
N LEU A 80 -15.14 -10.78 5.52
CA LEU A 80 -16.24 -9.84 5.66
C LEU A 80 -17.41 -10.49 6.40
N ASP A 81 -17.96 -9.77 7.37
CA ASP A 81 -19.27 -9.98 7.97
C ASP A 81 -20.38 -9.38 7.10
N HIS A 82 -20.96 -10.23 6.23
CA HIS A 82 -22.11 -9.89 5.39
C HIS A 82 -23.41 -9.56 6.15
N SER A 83 -23.44 -9.70 7.47
CA SER A 83 -24.57 -9.13 8.25
C SER A 83 -24.58 -7.60 8.17
N ILE A 84 -23.44 -6.98 7.83
CA ILE A 84 -23.27 -5.55 7.62
C ILE A 84 -23.29 -5.26 6.11
N ARG A 85 -24.26 -4.48 5.65
CA ARG A 85 -24.29 -4.04 4.25
C ARG A 85 -23.09 -3.14 3.94
N ARG A 86 -22.34 -3.48 2.86
CA ARG A 86 -21.19 -2.73 2.35
C ARG A 86 -20.07 -2.56 3.37
N GLU A 87 -19.58 -3.65 3.92
CA GLU A 87 -18.46 -3.63 4.86
C GLU A 87 -17.15 -3.19 4.20
N CYS A 88 -16.24 -2.63 5.00
CA CYS A 88 -14.89 -2.31 4.59
C CYS A 88 -13.93 -3.38 5.08
N GLY A 89 -13.21 -4.01 4.15
CA GLY A 89 -11.99 -4.73 4.44
C GLY A 89 -10.80 -3.79 4.56
N GLN A 90 -9.89 -4.05 5.48
CA GLN A 90 -8.65 -3.29 5.60
C GLN A 90 -7.45 -4.18 5.84
N ALA A 91 -6.34 -3.83 5.21
CA ALA A 91 -5.08 -4.54 5.30
C ALA A 91 -3.95 -3.56 5.62
N ILE A 92 -3.07 -3.98 6.54
CA ILE A 92 -1.85 -3.26 6.91
C ILE A 92 -0.68 -4.20 6.68
N TRP A 93 0.26 -3.80 5.84
CA TRP A 93 1.52 -4.51 5.63
C TRP A 93 2.66 -3.66 6.19
N HIS A 94 3.21 -4.09 7.32
CA HIS A 94 4.43 -3.49 7.86
C HIS A 94 5.63 -3.97 7.04
N GLN A 95 6.39 -3.02 6.53
CA GLN A 95 7.58 -3.23 5.72
C GLN A 95 8.81 -2.83 6.51
N VAL A 96 9.91 -3.56 6.32
CA VAL A 96 11.19 -3.30 7.00
C VAL A 96 12.36 -3.42 6.02
N GLY A 97 13.37 -2.57 6.22
CA GLY A 97 14.67 -2.71 5.56
C GLY A 97 14.67 -2.54 4.03
N LYS A 98 13.83 -1.66 3.47
CA LYS A 98 13.82 -1.41 2.02
C LYS A 98 14.91 -0.41 1.65
N THR A 99 15.84 -0.83 0.78
CA THR A 99 16.98 0.00 0.32
C THR A 99 16.72 0.53 -1.09
N PHE A 100 17.05 1.81 -1.30
CA PHE A 100 17.01 2.47 -2.60
C PHE A 100 18.42 2.89 -3.00
N PHE A 101 18.76 2.70 -4.29
CA PHE A 101 20.10 2.96 -4.83
C PHE A 101 20.21 4.25 -5.65
N GLY A 102 19.09 4.92 -5.91
CA GLY A 102 19.04 6.19 -6.63
C GLY A 102 17.63 6.76 -6.71
N PRO A 103 17.46 7.96 -7.30
CA PRO A 103 16.16 8.51 -7.63
C PRO A 103 15.41 7.60 -8.59
N THR A 104 14.12 7.38 -8.34
CA THR A 104 13.26 6.49 -9.12
C THR A 104 11.79 6.72 -8.75
N GLU A 105 10.88 6.06 -9.45
CA GLU A 105 9.45 6.04 -9.14
C GLU A 105 8.98 4.60 -9.10
N PHE A 106 8.10 4.29 -8.15
CA PHE A 106 7.36 3.04 -8.10
C PHE A 106 5.87 3.31 -8.17
N SER A 107 5.13 2.39 -8.77
CA SER A 107 3.67 2.32 -8.64
C SER A 107 3.33 1.16 -7.70
N LEU A 108 2.68 1.45 -6.58
CA LEU A 108 2.17 0.44 -5.67
C LEU A 108 0.74 0.07 -6.09
N GLN A 109 0.59 -1.06 -6.75
CA GLN A 109 -0.68 -1.53 -7.27
C GLN A 109 -1.36 -2.48 -6.29
N LEU A 110 -2.55 -2.11 -5.84
CA LEU A 110 -3.43 -2.96 -5.05
C LEU A 110 -4.16 -3.95 -5.94
N ARG A 111 -4.03 -5.23 -5.62
CA ARG A 111 -4.81 -6.30 -6.23
C ARG A 111 -5.76 -6.91 -5.19
N VAL A 112 -6.97 -7.21 -5.64
CA VAL A 112 -7.98 -7.96 -4.89
C VAL A 112 -8.34 -9.19 -5.69
N ASP A 113 -8.18 -10.37 -5.09
CA ASP A 113 -8.37 -11.67 -5.75
C ASP A 113 -7.56 -11.79 -7.06
N GLY A 114 -6.34 -11.24 -7.05
CA GLY A 114 -5.43 -11.18 -8.21
C GLY A 114 -5.79 -10.13 -9.27
N VAL A 115 -6.89 -9.38 -9.09
CA VAL A 115 -7.32 -8.32 -10.02
C VAL A 115 -6.80 -6.97 -9.55
N PRO A 116 -6.02 -6.23 -10.37
CA PRO A 116 -5.66 -4.84 -10.07
C PRO A 116 -6.89 -3.95 -9.96
N ILE A 117 -7.03 -3.21 -8.86
CA ILE A 117 -8.18 -2.31 -8.64
C ILE A 117 -7.82 -0.86 -8.34
N ALA A 118 -6.57 -0.58 -7.95
CA ALA A 118 -6.04 0.77 -7.76
C ALA A 118 -4.52 0.74 -7.71
N ASP A 119 -3.92 1.91 -7.88
CA ASP A 119 -2.50 2.14 -7.67
C ASP A 119 -2.25 3.49 -6.98
N THR A 120 -1.08 3.64 -6.38
CA THR A 120 -0.59 4.91 -5.84
C THR A 120 0.92 5.05 -6.09
N PRO A 121 1.41 6.23 -6.50
CA PRO A 121 2.83 6.41 -6.78
C PRO A 121 3.66 6.55 -5.49
N LEU A 122 4.92 6.13 -5.58
CA LEU A 122 5.97 6.45 -4.61
C LEU A 122 7.20 6.99 -5.34
N MET A 123 7.50 8.26 -5.13
CA MET A 123 8.65 8.93 -5.73
C MET A 123 9.84 8.94 -4.77
N ILE A 124 10.98 8.49 -5.27
CA ILE A 124 12.27 8.51 -4.57
C ILE A 124 13.13 9.61 -5.19
N ARG A 125 13.53 10.60 -4.39
CA ARG A 125 14.27 11.79 -4.85
C ARG A 125 15.57 12.00 -4.09
N GLN A 126 16.54 12.66 -4.72
CA GLN A 126 17.69 13.22 -4.01
C GLN A 126 17.46 14.70 -3.66
N ARG A 127 17.70 15.07 -2.41
CA ARG A 127 17.65 16.47 -1.95
C ARG A 127 18.76 17.26 -2.67
N GLY A 128 18.37 18.17 -3.56
CA GLY A 128 19.29 18.97 -4.39
C GLY A 128 18.89 19.04 -5.86
N GLU A 129 17.95 18.20 -6.31
CA GLU A 129 17.27 18.39 -7.59
C GLU A 129 16.16 19.43 -7.43
N GLU A 130 16.53 20.72 -7.50
CA GLU A 130 15.55 21.77 -7.77
C GLU A 130 14.99 21.57 -9.20
N VAL A 131 13.67 21.57 -9.31
CA VAL A 131 12.94 21.71 -10.59
C VAL A 131 12.95 23.18 -10.98
#